data_AF-Q6NQI6-F1
#
_entry.id   AF-Q6NQI6-F1
#
_cell.length_a   1.000
_cell.length_b   1.000
_cell.length_c   1.000
_cell.angle_alpha   90.00
_cell.angle_beta   90.00
_cell.angle_gamma   90.00
#
_symmetry.space_group_name_H-M   'P 1'
#
loop_
_entity.id
_entity.type
_entity.pdbx_description
1 polymer ?
#
loop_
_entity_poly.entity_id
_entity_poly.type
_entity_poly.pdbx_seq_one_letter_code
_entity_poly.pdbx_strand_id
1 'polypeptide(L)'
;MKLLLLLLAFCCLSLSRCEEQSVPYDYSATIECLENPYKPQYNGGIIVNPDLQNGSQGWSQFGNAKVDFREFGGNKFVVATQRNQSSDSISQKVYLEKGILYTFSAWLQVSIGKSPVSAVFKKNGEYKHAGSVVAESKCWSMLKGGLTVDESGPAELFFESENTMVEIWVDSVSLQPFTQEEWNSHHEQSIGKVRKGTVRIRVMNNKGETIPNATISIEQKKLGYPFGCAVENNILGNQAYQNWFTQRFTVTTFGNEMKWYSTERIRGQEDYSTADAMLSFFKSHGIAVRGHNVLWDDPKYQPGWVNSLSGNDLYNAVKRRVYSVVSRYKGQLLGWDVVNENLHFSFFESKFGPKASYNTYTMAHAVDPRTPMFMNEYNTLEQPKDLTSSPARYLGKLRELQSIRVAGKIPLAIGLESHFSTPNIPYMRSALDTFGATGLPIWLTEIDVDAPPNVRANYFEQVLREGHAHPKVNGMVMWTGYSPSGCYRMCLTDGNFKNLPTGDVVDKLLREWGGLRSQTTGVTDANGLFEAPLFHGDYDLRISHPLTNSKASYNFTLTSDDDSSQKQPSLYVFRV
;
A
#
# COMPACT_ATOMS: atom_id res chain seq x y z
N MET A 1 36.93 43.88 -20.48
CA MET A 1 35.46 43.70 -20.56
C MET A 1 35.04 42.55 -21.49
N LYS A 2 35.46 42.50 -22.76
CA LYS A 2 35.09 41.41 -23.69
C LYS A 2 35.50 40.00 -23.23
N LEU A 3 36.65 39.84 -22.56
CA LEU A 3 37.11 38.55 -22.03
C LEU A 3 36.26 38.04 -20.85
N LEU A 4 35.71 38.95 -20.03
CA LEU A 4 34.91 38.61 -18.86
C LEU A 4 33.51 38.09 -19.26
N LEU A 5 32.95 38.65 -20.35
CA LEU A 5 31.66 38.22 -20.91
C LEU A 5 31.73 36.82 -21.53
N LEU A 6 32.86 36.45 -22.14
CA LEU A 6 33.08 35.11 -22.70
C LEU A 6 33.19 34.03 -21.62
N LEU A 7 33.86 34.33 -20.49
CA LEU A 7 33.93 33.42 -19.34
C LEU A 7 32.57 33.22 -18.67
N LEU A 8 31.75 34.28 -18.55
CA LEU A 8 30.38 34.16 -18.03
C LEU A 8 29.45 33.38 -18.95
N ALA A 9 29.60 33.51 -20.27
CA ALA A 9 28.83 32.71 -21.23
C ALA A 9 29.23 31.22 -21.17
N PHE A 10 30.53 30.91 -21.03
CA PHE A 10 30.98 29.53 -20.86
C PHE A 10 30.54 28.92 -19.53
N CYS A 11 30.55 29.67 -18.42
CA CYS A 11 30.00 29.20 -17.15
C CYS A 11 28.47 29.03 -17.17
N CYS A 12 27.73 29.87 -17.90
CA CYS A 12 26.28 29.67 -18.04
C CYS A 12 25.93 28.48 -18.95
N LEU A 13 26.76 28.18 -19.95
CA LEU A 13 26.57 27.01 -20.82
C LEU A 13 27.01 25.68 -20.18
N SER A 14 27.94 25.70 -19.23
CA SER A 14 28.28 24.50 -18.46
C SER A 14 27.31 24.22 -17.30
N LEU A 15 26.63 25.24 -16.76
CA LEU A 15 25.62 25.06 -15.71
C LEU A 15 24.22 24.67 -16.23
N SER A 16 23.96 24.77 -17.53
CA SER A 16 22.62 24.54 -18.08
C SER A 16 22.39 23.14 -18.69
N ARG A 17 23.29 22.16 -18.50
CA ARG A 17 23.15 20.85 -19.16
C ARG A 17 23.56 19.56 -18.42
N CYS A 18 23.70 19.58 -17.10
CA CYS A 18 23.66 18.35 -16.32
C CYS A 18 22.54 18.41 -15.25
N GLU A 19 21.32 18.75 -15.67
CA GLU A 19 20.19 18.08 -15.03
C GLU A 19 20.30 16.62 -15.48
N GLU A 20 20.98 15.81 -14.68
CA GLU A 20 20.94 14.36 -14.81
C GLU A 20 19.44 14.00 -14.79
N GLN A 21 18.91 13.61 -15.95
CA GLN A 21 17.48 13.45 -16.13
C GLN A 21 17.04 12.26 -15.28
N SER A 22 16.52 12.54 -14.07
CA SER A 22 16.14 11.50 -13.10
C SER A 22 15.19 10.51 -13.76
N VAL A 23 15.48 9.21 -13.67
CA VAL A 23 14.65 8.17 -14.27
C VAL A 23 13.30 8.14 -13.51
N PRO A 24 12.16 8.39 -14.15
CA PRO A 24 10.87 8.34 -13.47
C PRO A 24 10.51 6.91 -13.10
N TYR A 25 9.89 6.70 -11.94
CA TYR A 25 9.40 5.38 -11.55
C TYR A 25 8.19 4.95 -12.40
N ASP A 26 8.26 3.77 -12.99
CA ASP A 26 7.18 3.13 -13.72
C ASP A 26 6.32 2.28 -12.77
N TYR A 27 5.18 2.83 -12.35
CA TYR A 27 4.17 2.15 -11.51
C TYR A 27 3.35 1.10 -12.27
N SER A 28 3.60 0.85 -13.57
CA SER A 28 2.84 -0.15 -14.31
C SER A 28 3.19 -1.57 -13.87
N ALA A 29 2.17 -2.42 -13.82
CA ALA A 29 2.25 -3.86 -13.64
C ALA A 29 1.06 -4.49 -14.37
N THR A 30 1.22 -5.74 -14.82
CA THR A 30 0.10 -6.55 -15.31
C THR A 30 -0.07 -7.78 -14.44
N ILE A 31 -1.33 -8.13 -14.18
CA ILE A 31 -1.72 -9.38 -13.53
C ILE A 31 -2.19 -10.42 -14.54
N GLU A 32 -2.33 -10.03 -15.81
CA GLU A 32 -2.73 -10.94 -16.90
C GLU A 32 -1.52 -11.69 -17.43
N CYS A 33 -1.74 -12.96 -17.78
CA CYS A 33 -0.76 -13.76 -18.49
C CYS A 33 -0.86 -13.47 -19.99
N LEU A 34 0.17 -12.87 -20.57
CA LEU A 34 0.12 -12.33 -21.93
C LEU A 34 0.69 -13.30 -22.95
N GLU A 35 0.22 -13.25 -24.19
CA GLU A 35 0.77 -14.07 -25.28
C GLU A 35 2.25 -13.79 -25.53
N ASN A 36 2.63 -12.50 -25.50
CA ASN A 36 4.00 -12.02 -25.68
C ASN A 36 4.38 -11.12 -24.49
N PRO A 37 5.62 -11.18 -24.01
CA PRO A 37 6.09 -10.29 -22.97
C PRO A 37 6.23 -8.86 -23.52
N TYR A 38 6.04 -7.86 -22.65
CA TYR A 38 6.46 -6.50 -22.99
C TYR A 38 7.97 -6.36 -22.87
N LYS A 39 8.52 -5.32 -23.49
CA LYS A 39 9.93 -4.96 -23.37
C LYS A 39 10.33 -4.77 -21.90
N PRO A 40 11.61 -5.02 -21.54
CA PRO A 40 12.08 -4.82 -20.18
C PRO A 40 11.86 -3.37 -19.74
N GLN A 41 11.34 -3.20 -18.52
CA GLN A 41 11.20 -1.86 -17.94
C GLN A 41 12.56 -1.16 -17.85
N TYR A 42 12.59 0.16 -17.98
CA TYR A 42 13.82 0.96 -17.89
C TYR A 42 14.93 0.51 -18.86
N ASN A 43 14.57 -0.10 -20.01
CA ASN A 43 15.51 -0.71 -20.95
C ASN A 43 16.46 -1.73 -20.31
N GLY A 44 16.02 -2.41 -19.24
CA GLY A 44 16.80 -3.41 -18.49
C GLY A 44 17.59 -2.88 -17.29
N GLY A 45 17.75 -1.56 -17.13
CA GLY A 45 18.58 -1.00 -16.07
C GLY A 45 20.03 -1.48 -16.18
N ILE A 46 20.54 -2.16 -15.14
CA ILE A 46 21.91 -2.74 -15.15
C ILE A 46 21.99 -4.16 -15.71
N ILE A 47 20.88 -4.74 -16.16
CA ILE A 47 20.88 -6.08 -16.78
C ILE A 47 21.52 -6.02 -18.17
N VAL A 48 22.46 -6.91 -18.42
CA VAL A 48 23.10 -7.07 -19.73
C VAL A 48 22.21 -7.91 -20.63
N ASN A 49 22.01 -7.44 -21.88
CA ASN A 49 21.18 -8.12 -22.89
C ASN A 49 19.79 -8.50 -22.33
N PRO A 50 19.02 -7.50 -21.83
CA PRO A 50 17.81 -7.72 -21.03
C PRO A 50 16.63 -8.30 -21.81
N ASP A 51 16.56 -8.03 -23.11
CA ASP A 51 15.55 -8.49 -24.08
C ASP A 51 16.09 -9.58 -25.01
N LEU A 52 17.28 -10.12 -24.69
CA LEU A 52 17.90 -11.29 -25.31
C LEU A 52 18.08 -11.18 -26.83
N GLN A 53 18.18 -9.96 -27.36
CA GLN A 53 18.39 -9.74 -28.79
C GLN A 53 19.73 -10.29 -29.29
N ASN A 54 20.72 -10.35 -28.40
CA ASN A 54 22.07 -10.86 -28.68
C ASN A 54 22.26 -12.31 -28.19
N GLY A 55 21.22 -13.14 -28.28
CA GLY A 55 21.27 -14.54 -27.84
C GLY A 55 21.39 -14.65 -26.32
N SER A 56 22.17 -15.63 -25.84
CA SER A 56 22.42 -15.84 -24.40
C SER A 56 23.58 -15.01 -23.84
N GLN A 57 24.05 -13.97 -24.54
CA GLN A 57 25.17 -13.17 -24.06
C GLN A 57 24.87 -12.58 -22.67
N GLY A 58 25.77 -12.80 -21.71
CA GLY A 58 25.63 -12.34 -20.32
C GLY A 58 24.81 -13.27 -19.42
N TRP A 59 24.12 -14.26 -19.98
CA TRP A 59 23.29 -15.22 -19.26
C TRP A 59 24.00 -16.58 -19.17
N SER A 60 23.98 -17.18 -17.99
CA SER A 60 24.65 -18.44 -17.69
C SER A 60 23.73 -19.39 -16.92
N GLN A 61 24.21 -20.59 -16.59
CA GLN A 61 23.49 -21.49 -15.68
C GLN A 61 23.76 -21.13 -14.21
N PHE A 62 22.72 -21.24 -13.39
CA PHE A 62 22.82 -21.40 -11.95
C PHE A 62 22.57 -22.87 -11.58
N GLY A 63 23.40 -23.43 -10.71
CA GLY A 63 23.31 -24.85 -10.37
C GLY A 63 23.64 -25.74 -11.58
N ASN A 64 22.83 -26.77 -11.77
CA ASN A 64 23.06 -27.84 -12.74
C ASN A 64 22.01 -27.88 -13.87
N ALA A 65 21.17 -26.85 -14.01
CA ALA A 65 20.26 -26.77 -15.15
C ALA A 65 21.03 -26.72 -16.47
N LYS A 66 20.46 -27.31 -17.51
CA LYS A 66 20.88 -27.04 -18.87
C LYS A 66 20.20 -25.75 -19.35
N VAL A 67 21.01 -24.73 -19.66
CA VAL A 67 20.53 -23.45 -20.19
C VAL A 67 20.67 -23.39 -21.70
N ASP A 68 19.57 -23.13 -22.39
CA ASP A 68 19.52 -22.94 -23.84
C ASP A 68 18.91 -21.57 -24.18
N PHE A 69 19.28 -21.00 -25.32
CA PHE A 69 18.59 -19.86 -25.93
C PHE A 69 17.58 -20.38 -26.95
N ARG A 70 16.36 -19.83 -26.96
CA ARG A 70 15.30 -20.19 -27.91
C ARG A 70 14.65 -18.94 -28.47
N GLU A 71 14.15 -19.06 -29.69
CA GLU A 71 13.32 -18.05 -30.34
C GLU A 71 12.02 -18.72 -30.81
N PHE A 72 10.87 -18.18 -30.40
CA PHE A 72 9.57 -18.70 -30.78
C PHE A 72 8.56 -17.58 -30.91
N GLY A 73 7.83 -17.52 -32.03
CA GLY A 73 6.82 -16.48 -32.27
C GLY A 73 7.37 -15.05 -32.32
N GLY A 74 8.68 -14.88 -32.54
CA GLY A 74 9.37 -13.58 -32.49
C GLY A 74 9.88 -13.19 -31.09
N ASN A 75 9.56 -13.95 -30.04
CA ASN A 75 10.13 -13.75 -28.71
C ASN A 75 11.44 -14.51 -28.57
N LYS A 76 12.43 -13.88 -27.94
CA LYS A 76 13.76 -14.44 -27.69
C LYS A 76 13.93 -14.61 -26.20
N PHE A 77 14.17 -15.84 -25.76
CA PHE A 77 14.21 -16.16 -24.34
C PHE A 77 15.29 -17.18 -24.02
N VAL A 78 15.71 -17.17 -22.76
CA VAL A 78 16.59 -18.20 -22.20
C VAL A 78 15.76 -19.14 -21.37
N VAL A 79 16.11 -20.42 -21.42
CA VAL A 79 15.36 -21.48 -20.75
C VAL A 79 16.28 -22.39 -19.97
N ALA A 80 15.90 -22.68 -18.73
CA ALA A 80 16.52 -23.69 -17.89
C ALA A 80 15.70 -24.98 -17.96
N THR A 81 16.37 -26.05 -18.41
CA THR A 81 15.83 -27.40 -18.55
C THR A 81 16.62 -28.40 -17.70
N GLN A 82 16.14 -29.64 -17.60
CA GLN A 82 16.81 -30.72 -16.85
C GLN A 82 17.12 -30.33 -15.39
N ARG A 83 16.17 -29.62 -14.77
CA ARG A 83 16.29 -29.10 -13.39
C ARG A 83 16.11 -30.24 -12.39
N ASN A 84 16.98 -30.33 -11.39
CA ASN A 84 16.93 -31.33 -10.32
C ASN A 84 16.79 -30.70 -8.92
N GLN A 85 17.10 -29.41 -8.79
CA GLN A 85 16.92 -28.61 -7.58
C GLN A 85 16.08 -27.38 -7.87
N SER A 86 15.46 -26.79 -6.84
CA SER A 86 14.60 -25.62 -7.02
C SER A 86 15.35 -24.43 -7.61
N SER A 87 16.64 -24.29 -7.28
CA SER A 87 17.53 -23.24 -7.77
C SER A 87 18.19 -23.50 -9.13
N ASP A 88 18.12 -24.73 -9.66
CA ASP A 88 18.69 -25.04 -10.98
C ASP A 88 18.00 -24.16 -12.04
N SER A 89 18.72 -23.21 -12.63
CA SER A 89 18.08 -22.14 -13.41
C SER A 89 19.05 -21.38 -14.32
N ILE A 90 18.58 -20.29 -14.90
CA ILE A 90 19.39 -19.28 -15.57
C ILE A 90 19.88 -18.26 -14.54
N SER A 91 21.11 -17.74 -14.71
CA SER A 91 21.67 -16.64 -13.93
C SER A 91 22.24 -15.49 -14.76
N GLN A 92 22.38 -14.35 -14.09
CA GLN A 92 23.23 -13.25 -14.52
C GLN A 92 23.98 -12.66 -13.33
N LYS A 93 25.29 -12.43 -13.50
CA LYS A 93 26.12 -11.75 -12.49
C LYS A 93 25.90 -10.25 -12.56
N VAL A 94 25.75 -9.62 -11.41
CA VAL A 94 25.58 -8.19 -11.24
C VAL A 94 26.46 -7.68 -10.10
N TYR A 95 26.65 -6.36 -10.01
CA TYR A 95 27.26 -5.73 -8.85
C TYR A 95 26.19 -4.88 -8.16
N LEU A 96 25.94 -5.15 -6.87
CA LEU A 96 24.95 -4.42 -6.09
C LEU A 96 25.65 -3.50 -5.10
N GLU A 97 25.11 -2.31 -4.92
CA GLU A 97 25.65 -1.28 -4.05
C GLU A 97 24.74 -1.04 -2.86
N LYS A 98 25.36 -0.93 -1.68
CA LYS A 98 24.66 -0.55 -0.45
C LYS A 98 24.07 0.86 -0.62
N GLY A 99 22.85 1.04 -0.14
CA GLY A 99 22.16 2.32 -0.18
C GLY A 99 21.44 2.61 -1.50
N ILE A 100 21.56 1.72 -2.48
CA ILE A 100 20.79 1.76 -3.72
C ILE A 100 19.50 0.96 -3.57
N LEU A 101 18.41 1.52 -4.07
CA LEU A 101 17.08 0.93 -4.13
C LEU A 101 16.87 0.29 -5.50
N TYR A 102 16.93 -1.03 -5.58
CA TYR A 102 16.81 -1.75 -6.85
C TYR A 102 15.36 -2.15 -7.13
N THR A 103 14.81 -1.67 -8.24
CA THR A 103 13.53 -2.13 -8.77
C THR A 103 13.77 -3.24 -9.79
N PHE A 104 13.09 -4.37 -9.61
CA PHE A 104 13.26 -5.57 -10.44
C PHE A 104 11.99 -5.88 -11.22
N SER A 105 12.13 -6.30 -12.47
CA SER A 105 11.06 -6.98 -13.19
C SER A 105 11.59 -8.03 -14.15
N ALA A 106 10.78 -9.04 -14.46
CA ALA A 106 11.09 -10.08 -15.44
C ALA A 106 9.79 -10.65 -16.01
N TRP A 107 9.85 -11.19 -17.22
CA TRP A 107 8.78 -11.98 -17.79
C TRP A 107 9.13 -13.45 -17.74
N LEU A 108 8.21 -14.23 -17.17
CA LEU A 108 8.43 -15.63 -16.84
C LEU A 108 7.35 -16.52 -17.43
N GLN A 109 7.77 -17.68 -17.94
CA GLN A 109 6.90 -18.75 -18.39
C GLN A 109 7.42 -20.08 -17.85
N VAL A 110 6.52 -21.06 -17.70
CA VAL A 110 6.86 -22.45 -17.37
C VAL A 110 6.43 -23.39 -18.48
N SER A 111 7.11 -24.53 -18.63
CA SER A 111 6.78 -25.48 -19.72
C SER A 111 5.40 -26.11 -19.61
N ILE A 112 4.87 -26.31 -18.40
CA ILE A 112 3.57 -26.96 -18.18
C ILE A 112 2.87 -26.43 -16.93
N GLY A 113 1.55 -26.22 -17.04
CA GLY A 113 0.69 -25.89 -15.91
C GLY A 113 0.99 -24.50 -15.35
N LYS A 114 1.08 -24.41 -14.02
CA LYS A 114 1.43 -23.20 -13.28
C LYS A 114 2.42 -23.53 -12.18
N SER A 115 3.40 -22.67 -11.94
CA SER A 115 4.35 -22.84 -10.84
C SER A 115 4.75 -21.50 -10.23
N PRO A 116 4.86 -21.38 -8.89
CA PRO A 116 5.54 -20.25 -8.28
C PRO A 116 6.99 -20.19 -8.75
N VAL A 117 7.42 -19.03 -9.22
CA VAL A 117 8.81 -18.73 -9.58
C VAL A 117 9.23 -17.46 -8.85
N SER A 118 10.34 -17.52 -8.12
CA SER A 118 10.91 -16.37 -7.41
C SER A 118 12.18 -15.90 -8.10
N ALA A 119 12.41 -14.59 -8.10
CA ALA A 119 13.71 -14.02 -8.46
C ALA A 119 14.56 -13.84 -7.20
N VAL A 120 15.79 -14.33 -7.24
CA VAL A 120 16.67 -14.40 -6.08
C VAL A 120 18.05 -13.90 -6.44
N PHE A 121 18.63 -13.09 -5.55
CA PHE A 121 19.99 -12.60 -5.66
C PHE A 121 20.85 -13.30 -4.61
N LYS A 122 21.78 -14.14 -5.08
CA LYS A 122 22.81 -14.73 -4.21
C LYS A 122 23.93 -13.73 -4.00
N LYS A 123 24.22 -13.36 -2.76
CA LYS A 123 25.34 -12.50 -2.38
C LYS A 123 25.99 -13.02 -1.10
N ASN A 124 27.30 -13.27 -1.14
CA ASN A 124 28.08 -13.70 0.03
C ASN A 124 27.49 -14.90 0.80
N GLY A 125 26.85 -15.83 0.08
CA GLY A 125 26.21 -17.02 0.66
C GLY A 125 24.77 -16.78 1.14
N GLU A 126 24.33 -15.52 1.22
CA GLU A 126 22.94 -15.15 1.50
C GLU A 126 22.11 -15.10 0.21
N TYR A 127 20.81 -15.34 0.37
CA TYR A 127 19.84 -15.36 -0.71
C TYR A 127 18.79 -14.29 -0.45
N LYS A 128 18.78 -13.23 -1.26
CA LYS A 128 17.81 -12.15 -1.16
C LYS A 128 16.73 -12.31 -2.23
N HIS A 129 15.52 -12.66 -1.80
CA HIS A 129 14.33 -12.72 -2.66
C HIS A 129 13.91 -11.31 -3.06
N ALA A 130 13.80 -11.06 -4.36
CA ALA A 130 13.33 -9.80 -4.91
C ALA A 130 11.81 -9.79 -5.15
N GLY A 131 11.18 -10.96 -5.23
CA GLY A 131 9.75 -11.13 -5.46
C GLY A 131 9.44 -12.47 -6.12
N SER A 132 8.16 -12.76 -6.30
CA SER A 132 7.70 -13.99 -6.94
C SER A 132 6.43 -13.78 -7.75
N VAL A 133 6.20 -14.67 -8.71
CA VAL A 133 4.97 -14.76 -9.51
C VAL A 133 4.54 -16.23 -9.63
N VAL A 134 3.27 -16.49 -9.88
CA VAL A 134 2.83 -17.80 -10.37
C VAL A 134 2.89 -17.77 -11.89
N ALA A 135 4.00 -18.25 -12.45
CA ALA A 135 4.19 -18.32 -13.89
C ALA A 135 3.30 -19.44 -14.49
N GLU A 136 2.79 -19.20 -15.70
CA GLU A 136 1.90 -20.14 -16.39
C GLU A 136 2.53 -20.62 -17.70
N SER A 137 2.12 -21.81 -18.15
CA SER A 137 2.50 -22.31 -19.48
C SER A 137 1.66 -21.66 -20.58
N LYS A 138 2.27 -21.48 -21.75
CA LYS A 138 1.66 -20.93 -22.99
C LYS A 138 1.37 -19.43 -23.01
N CYS A 139 1.65 -18.72 -21.93
CA CYS A 139 1.67 -17.25 -21.86
C CYS A 139 2.77 -16.78 -20.89
N TRP A 140 3.06 -15.49 -20.87
CA TRP A 140 4.11 -14.85 -20.08
C TRP A 140 3.51 -14.09 -18.90
N SER A 141 4.06 -14.36 -17.72
CA SER A 141 3.66 -13.74 -16.46
C SER A 141 4.72 -12.73 -16.03
N MET A 142 4.30 -11.51 -15.72
CA MET A 142 5.21 -10.49 -15.20
C MET A 142 5.49 -10.75 -13.71
N LEU A 143 6.76 -10.86 -13.35
CA LEU A 143 7.24 -10.73 -11.99
C LEU A 143 7.71 -9.28 -11.81
N LYS A 144 7.17 -8.57 -10.81
CA LYS A 144 7.66 -7.27 -10.37
C LYS A 144 8.10 -7.36 -8.92
N GLY A 145 9.22 -6.75 -8.59
CA GLY A 145 9.88 -6.91 -7.30
C GLY A 145 10.92 -5.83 -7.03
N GLY A 146 11.76 -6.05 -6.04
CA GLY A 146 12.84 -5.15 -5.71
C GLY A 146 13.62 -5.60 -4.48
N LEU A 147 14.79 -4.99 -4.29
CA LEU A 147 15.65 -5.30 -3.15
C LEU A 147 16.60 -4.16 -2.79
N THR A 148 17.15 -4.28 -1.60
CA THR A 148 18.32 -3.53 -1.13
C THR A 148 19.36 -4.51 -0.59
N VAL A 149 20.64 -4.09 -0.55
CA VAL A 149 21.75 -4.87 0.01
C VAL A 149 22.40 -4.13 1.18
N ASP A 150 22.83 -4.88 2.18
CA ASP A 150 23.42 -4.32 3.42
C ASP A 150 24.89 -3.93 3.26
N GLU A 151 25.51 -4.41 2.17
CA GLU A 151 26.90 -4.23 1.80
C GLU A 151 27.01 -4.28 0.27
N SER A 152 27.90 -3.47 -0.31
CA SER A 152 28.18 -3.52 -1.75
C SER A 152 28.95 -4.79 -2.12
N GLY A 153 28.84 -5.23 -3.37
CA GLY A 153 29.63 -6.36 -3.87
C GLY A 153 28.96 -7.11 -5.02
N PRO A 154 29.66 -8.12 -5.56
CA PRO A 154 29.11 -8.99 -6.60
C PRO A 154 27.94 -9.81 -6.07
N ALA A 155 26.92 -9.97 -6.89
CA ALA A 155 25.78 -10.85 -6.67
C ALA A 155 25.45 -11.63 -7.95
N GLU A 156 24.66 -12.68 -7.81
CA GLU A 156 24.18 -13.49 -8.93
C GLU A 156 22.66 -13.60 -8.84
N LEU A 157 21.98 -13.00 -9.82
CA LEU A 157 20.54 -13.18 -10.03
C LEU A 157 20.31 -14.59 -10.57
N PHE A 158 19.31 -15.29 -10.04
CA PHE A 158 18.76 -16.51 -10.62
C PHE A 158 17.27 -16.63 -10.29
N PHE A 159 16.59 -17.63 -10.87
CA PHE A 159 15.16 -17.86 -10.65
C PHE A 159 14.92 -19.23 -10.03
N GLU A 160 14.16 -19.32 -8.94
CA GLU A 160 13.87 -20.58 -8.27
C GLU A 160 12.41 -21.02 -8.43
N SER A 161 12.18 -22.33 -8.49
CA SER A 161 10.84 -22.92 -8.39
C SER A 161 10.94 -24.32 -7.79
N GLU A 162 10.19 -24.59 -6.73
CA GLU A 162 10.15 -25.91 -6.07
C GLU A 162 9.70 -27.03 -7.00
N ASN A 163 8.91 -26.71 -8.03
CA ASN A 163 8.58 -27.68 -9.07
C ASN A 163 9.76 -27.83 -10.03
N THR A 164 10.54 -28.90 -9.89
CA THR A 164 11.69 -29.19 -10.76
C THR A 164 11.27 -29.82 -12.10
N MET A 165 10.01 -30.27 -12.24
CA MET A 165 9.48 -30.85 -13.47
C MET A 165 9.19 -29.79 -14.55
N VAL A 166 9.09 -28.52 -14.17
CA VAL A 166 8.89 -27.42 -15.13
C VAL A 166 10.22 -26.85 -15.59
N GLU A 167 10.30 -26.51 -16.87
CA GLU A 167 11.33 -25.60 -17.39
C GLU A 167 11.00 -24.18 -16.93
N ILE A 168 12.02 -23.36 -16.66
CA ILE A 168 11.85 -21.93 -16.38
C ILE A 168 12.31 -21.14 -17.60
N TRP A 169 11.42 -20.32 -18.15
CA TRP A 169 11.66 -19.50 -19.34
C TRP A 169 11.69 -18.03 -18.91
N VAL A 170 12.71 -17.29 -19.34
CA VAL A 170 12.97 -15.91 -18.90
C VAL A 170 13.19 -15.01 -20.10
N ASP A 171 12.49 -13.87 -20.11
CA ASP A 171 12.63 -12.79 -21.08
C ASP A 171 12.51 -11.44 -20.34
N SER A 172 12.98 -10.37 -20.97
CA SER A 172 12.65 -8.98 -20.66
C SER A 172 12.87 -8.63 -19.20
N VAL A 173 14.11 -8.85 -18.76
CA VAL A 173 14.54 -8.67 -17.37
C VAL A 173 15.08 -7.26 -17.14
N SER A 174 14.72 -6.64 -16.02
CA SER A 174 15.20 -5.33 -15.62
C SER A 174 15.61 -5.31 -14.17
N LEU A 175 16.69 -4.58 -13.90
CA LEU A 175 17.15 -4.24 -12.56
C LEU A 175 17.58 -2.78 -12.56
N GLN A 176 16.66 -1.89 -12.19
CA GLN A 176 16.91 -0.46 -12.20
C GLN A 176 17.39 0.02 -10.82
N PRO A 177 18.60 0.58 -10.70
CA PRO A 177 19.05 1.24 -9.49
C PRO A 177 18.40 2.62 -9.36
N PHE A 178 18.03 2.97 -8.13
CA PHE A 178 17.64 4.33 -7.76
C PHE A 178 18.40 4.75 -6.51
N THR A 179 18.84 6.01 -6.48
CA THR A 179 19.35 6.61 -5.24
C THR A 179 18.20 6.89 -4.27
N GLN A 180 18.52 7.12 -3.00
CA GLN A 180 17.52 7.55 -2.03
C GLN A 180 16.88 8.90 -2.41
N GLU A 181 17.64 9.80 -3.05
CA GLU A 181 17.16 11.11 -3.50
C GLU A 181 16.16 10.98 -4.65
N GLU A 182 16.44 10.12 -5.64
CA GLU A 182 15.50 9.80 -6.71
C GLU A 182 14.22 9.19 -6.15
N TRP A 183 14.35 8.24 -5.20
CA TRP A 183 13.19 7.59 -4.58
C TRP A 183 12.30 8.57 -3.82
N ASN A 184 12.91 9.50 -3.08
CA ASN A 184 12.20 10.58 -2.40
C ASN A 184 11.54 11.52 -3.41
N SER A 185 12.22 11.85 -4.51
CA SER A 185 11.62 12.64 -5.60
C SER A 185 10.39 11.94 -6.19
N HIS A 186 10.43 10.62 -6.36
CA HIS A 186 9.25 9.86 -6.79
C HIS A 186 8.10 9.91 -5.77
N HIS A 187 8.40 9.91 -4.47
CA HIS A 187 7.38 10.13 -3.43
C HIS A 187 6.70 11.48 -3.62
N GLU A 188 7.48 12.56 -3.71
CA GLU A 188 6.95 13.92 -3.86
C GLU A 188 6.13 14.10 -5.14
N GLN A 189 6.62 13.56 -6.27
CA GLN A 189 5.90 13.59 -7.54
C GLN A 189 4.56 12.85 -7.46
N SER A 190 4.56 11.65 -6.88
CA SER A 190 3.33 10.87 -6.71
C SER A 190 2.35 11.57 -5.79
N ILE A 191 2.81 12.02 -4.61
CA ILE A 191 2.00 12.76 -3.63
C ILE A 191 1.40 14.02 -4.26
N GLY A 192 2.23 14.82 -4.94
CA GLY A 192 1.78 16.03 -5.62
C GLY A 192 0.72 15.77 -6.68
N LYS A 193 0.73 14.60 -7.32
CA LYS A 193 -0.24 14.20 -8.35
C LYS A 193 -1.53 13.59 -7.79
N VAL A 194 -1.46 12.81 -6.72
CA VAL A 194 -2.59 11.96 -6.28
C VAL A 194 -3.18 12.33 -4.93
N ARG A 195 -2.48 13.16 -4.15
CA ARG A 195 -2.87 13.56 -2.79
C ARG A 195 -3.12 15.05 -2.64
N LYS A 196 -2.75 15.84 -3.64
CA LYS A 196 -2.87 17.29 -3.64
C LYS A 196 -3.62 17.75 -4.87
N GLY A 197 -4.32 18.87 -4.72
CA GLY A 197 -4.91 19.63 -5.81
C GLY A 197 -4.59 21.12 -5.69
N THR A 198 -4.63 21.81 -6.83
CA THR A 198 -4.35 23.26 -6.86
C THR A 198 -5.65 24.02 -6.61
N VAL A 199 -5.64 24.83 -5.55
CA VAL A 199 -6.76 25.71 -5.19
C VAL A 199 -6.49 27.11 -5.70
N ARG A 200 -7.46 27.70 -6.41
CA ARG A 200 -7.46 29.12 -6.79
C ARG A 200 -8.58 29.84 -6.08
N ILE A 201 -8.22 30.79 -5.24
CA ILE A 201 -9.15 31.62 -4.48
C ILE A 201 -9.19 33.00 -5.11
N ARG A 202 -10.36 33.40 -5.62
CA ARG A 202 -10.63 34.78 -6.03
C ARG A 202 -11.40 35.51 -4.93
N VAL A 203 -10.88 36.64 -4.52
CA VAL A 203 -11.51 37.53 -3.54
C VAL A 203 -12.13 38.72 -4.25
N MET A 204 -13.42 38.96 -4.01
CA MET A 204 -14.16 40.09 -4.59
C MET A 204 -14.96 40.81 -3.53
N ASN A 205 -15.27 42.09 -3.76
CA ASN A 205 -16.23 42.81 -2.93
C ASN A 205 -17.68 42.53 -3.37
N ASN A 206 -18.64 43.13 -2.66
CA ASN A 206 -20.07 43.01 -2.99
C ASN A 206 -20.48 43.58 -4.36
N LYS A 207 -19.63 44.40 -5.00
CA LYS A 207 -19.84 44.92 -6.36
C LYS A 207 -19.28 44.00 -7.45
N GLY A 208 -18.61 42.91 -7.06
CA GLY A 208 -17.95 42.00 -8.00
C GLY A 208 -16.55 42.46 -8.43
N GLU A 209 -16.00 43.49 -7.79
CA GLU A 209 -14.65 43.97 -8.06
C GLU A 209 -13.62 43.13 -7.31
N THR A 210 -12.51 42.78 -7.95
CA THR A 210 -11.45 41.97 -7.32
C THR A 210 -10.70 42.77 -6.26
N ILE A 211 -10.38 42.13 -5.14
CA ILE A 211 -9.67 42.77 -4.02
C ILE A 211 -8.21 42.31 -4.03
N PRO A 212 -7.27 43.12 -4.54
CA PRO A 212 -5.85 42.82 -4.42
C PRO A 212 -5.38 43.00 -2.96
N ASN A 213 -4.24 42.39 -2.62
CA ASN A 213 -3.61 42.51 -1.30
C ASN A 213 -4.46 42.04 -0.09
N ALA A 214 -5.51 41.23 -0.30
CA ALA A 214 -6.21 40.55 0.77
C ALA A 214 -5.34 39.41 1.32
N THR A 215 -5.19 39.33 2.64
CA THR A 215 -4.53 38.23 3.33
C THR A 215 -5.45 37.02 3.37
N ILE A 216 -4.90 35.87 2.99
CA ILE A 216 -5.52 34.55 3.01
C ILE A 216 -4.87 33.71 4.10
N SER A 217 -5.68 33.01 4.89
CA SER A 217 -5.24 31.99 5.84
C SER A 217 -6.15 30.77 5.70
N ILE A 218 -5.54 29.63 5.38
CA ILE A 218 -6.21 28.35 5.14
C ILE A 218 -5.72 27.36 6.18
N GLU A 219 -6.63 26.84 6.99
CA GLU A 219 -6.38 25.81 8.00
C GLU A 219 -6.98 24.49 7.52
N GLN A 220 -6.18 23.43 7.44
CA GLN A 220 -6.73 22.10 7.18
C GLN A 220 -7.38 21.53 8.44
N LYS A 221 -8.69 21.35 8.41
CA LYS A 221 -9.48 20.77 9.50
C LYS A 221 -9.41 19.25 9.53
N LYS A 222 -9.45 18.61 8.36
CA LYS A 222 -9.49 17.15 8.23
C LYS A 222 -8.66 16.69 7.05
N LEU A 223 -7.87 15.64 7.24
CA LEU A 223 -7.18 14.96 6.16
C LEU A 223 -8.19 14.24 5.27
N GLY A 224 -8.08 14.45 3.95
CA GLY A 224 -8.85 13.68 2.96
C GLY A 224 -8.33 12.26 2.80
N TYR A 225 -7.03 12.03 3.03
CA TYR A 225 -6.44 10.69 3.05
C TYR A 225 -6.76 9.97 4.38
N PRO A 226 -7.39 8.78 4.35
CA PRO A 226 -7.66 8.00 5.54
C PRO A 226 -6.37 7.51 6.22
N PHE A 227 -6.08 8.03 7.41
CA PHE A 227 -4.92 7.66 8.20
C PHE A 227 -5.31 7.45 9.65
N GLY A 228 -4.89 6.32 10.21
CA GLY A 228 -5.45 5.82 11.47
C GLY A 228 -4.56 4.91 12.28
N CYS A 229 -5.07 4.53 13.45
CA CYS A 229 -4.44 3.59 14.36
C CYS A 229 -5.51 2.65 14.96
N ALA A 230 -5.12 1.41 15.23
CA ALA A 230 -5.93 0.46 15.97
C ALA A 230 -6.15 0.92 17.42
N VAL A 231 -7.27 0.49 18.00
CA VAL A 231 -7.70 0.86 19.35
C VAL A 231 -8.33 -0.33 20.05
N GLU A 232 -8.23 -0.35 21.38
CA GLU A 232 -8.93 -1.30 22.24
C GLU A 232 -9.90 -0.55 23.16
N ASN A 233 -10.70 -1.28 23.93
CA ASN A 233 -11.72 -0.76 24.82
C ASN A 233 -11.20 0.21 25.90
N ASN A 234 -9.91 0.20 26.21
CA ASN A 234 -9.27 1.11 27.17
C ASN A 234 -9.30 2.59 26.75
N ILE A 235 -9.72 2.91 25.52
CA ILE A 235 -10.02 4.28 25.09
C ILE A 235 -11.31 4.82 25.73
N LEU A 236 -12.26 3.94 26.07
CA LEU A 236 -13.51 4.34 26.71
C LEU A 236 -13.21 4.87 28.12
N GLY A 237 -13.77 6.04 28.44
CA GLY A 237 -13.54 6.71 29.72
C GLY A 237 -12.15 7.32 29.92
N ASN A 238 -11.21 7.15 28.98
CA ASN A 238 -9.87 7.71 29.06
C ASN A 238 -9.75 9.01 28.26
N GLN A 239 -10.05 10.15 28.89
CA GLN A 239 -10.07 11.45 28.21
C GLN A 239 -8.72 11.83 27.59
N ALA A 240 -7.59 11.46 28.21
CA ALA A 240 -6.27 11.75 27.68
C ALA A 240 -6.00 10.96 26.39
N TYR A 241 -6.38 9.67 26.36
CA TYR A 241 -6.28 8.86 25.15
C TYR A 241 -7.18 9.42 24.05
N GLN A 242 -8.44 9.70 24.38
CA GLN A 242 -9.43 10.22 23.43
C GLN A 242 -8.92 11.52 22.79
N ASN A 243 -8.47 12.48 23.59
CA ASN A 243 -7.93 13.75 23.09
C ASN A 243 -6.72 13.54 22.18
N TRP A 244 -5.79 12.67 22.57
CA TRP A 244 -4.60 12.40 21.75
C TRP A 244 -4.99 11.75 20.41
N PHE A 245 -5.93 10.80 20.43
CA PHE A 245 -6.35 10.05 19.25
C PHE A 245 -7.18 10.88 18.27
N THR A 246 -8.23 11.56 18.75
CA THR A 246 -9.21 12.25 17.89
C THR A 246 -8.66 13.49 17.22
N GLN A 247 -7.52 14.02 17.68
CA GLN A 247 -6.81 15.12 17.04
C GLN A 247 -5.97 14.69 15.83
N ARG A 248 -5.69 13.38 15.70
CA ARG A 248 -4.72 12.84 14.73
C ARG A 248 -5.35 12.05 13.60
N PHE A 249 -6.31 11.20 13.91
CA PHE A 249 -6.72 10.13 13.02
C PHE A 249 -8.12 10.33 12.44
N THR A 250 -8.31 9.89 11.21
CA THR A 250 -9.59 9.94 10.47
C THR A 250 -10.23 8.56 10.32
N VAL A 251 -9.49 7.48 10.61
CA VAL A 251 -9.94 6.10 10.58
C VAL A 251 -9.38 5.30 11.76
N THR A 252 -10.06 4.23 12.16
CA THR A 252 -9.58 3.27 13.14
C THR A 252 -10.08 1.85 12.83
N THR A 253 -9.56 0.88 13.56
CA THR A 253 -10.03 -0.50 13.60
C THR A 253 -9.96 -0.99 15.04
N PHE A 254 -10.87 -1.88 15.44
CA PHE A 254 -10.89 -2.37 16.82
C PHE A 254 -9.99 -3.60 16.93
N GLY A 255 -9.11 -3.62 17.92
CA GLY A 255 -8.12 -4.69 18.10
C GLY A 255 -8.79 -6.03 18.40
N ASN A 256 -9.84 -6.01 19.24
CA ASN A 256 -10.47 -7.22 19.75
C ASN A 256 -12.00 -7.18 19.77
N GLU A 257 -12.60 -6.00 19.86
CA GLU A 257 -13.96 -5.84 20.36
C GLU A 257 -15.04 -6.32 19.38
N MET A 258 -14.73 -6.43 18.08
CA MET A 258 -15.62 -7.05 17.09
C MET A 258 -15.29 -8.52 16.82
N LYS A 259 -14.17 -9.07 17.30
CA LYS A 259 -13.74 -10.44 17.00
C LYS A 259 -14.68 -11.48 17.62
N TRP A 260 -14.74 -12.67 17.02
CA TRP A 260 -15.70 -13.70 17.41
C TRP A 260 -15.51 -14.16 18.86
N TYR A 261 -14.27 -14.35 19.29
CA TYR A 261 -13.95 -14.71 20.67
C TYR A 261 -14.30 -13.62 21.70
N SER A 262 -14.43 -12.36 21.28
CA SER A 262 -14.83 -11.27 22.18
C SER A 262 -16.34 -11.18 22.33
N THR A 263 -17.06 -11.47 21.25
CA THR A 263 -18.49 -11.17 21.12
C THR A 263 -19.40 -12.39 21.29
N GLU A 264 -18.88 -13.61 21.24
CA GLU A 264 -19.65 -14.85 21.50
C GLU A 264 -18.78 -15.90 22.24
N ARG A 265 -18.29 -15.53 23.43
CA ARG A 265 -17.46 -16.42 24.28
C ARG A 265 -18.15 -17.74 24.60
N ILE A 266 -19.44 -17.66 24.91
CA ILE A 266 -20.33 -18.80 25.16
C ILE A 266 -21.28 -18.89 23.96
N ARG A 267 -21.39 -20.07 23.36
CA ARG A 267 -22.22 -20.31 22.18
C ARG A 267 -23.65 -19.81 22.41
N GLY A 268 -24.15 -18.95 21.52
CA GLY A 268 -25.49 -18.38 21.57
C GLY A 268 -25.66 -17.23 22.58
N GLN A 269 -24.61 -16.82 23.29
CA GLN A 269 -24.62 -15.63 24.13
C GLN A 269 -23.74 -14.55 23.49
N GLU A 270 -24.40 -13.66 22.75
CA GLU A 270 -23.74 -12.57 22.05
C GLU A 270 -23.70 -11.30 22.91
N ASP A 271 -22.54 -10.67 23.00
CA ASP A 271 -22.35 -9.36 23.64
C ASP A 271 -21.53 -8.44 22.73
N TYR A 272 -22.17 -7.37 22.27
CA TYR A 272 -21.56 -6.35 21.42
C TYR A 272 -21.43 -4.99 22.11
N SER A 273 -21.79 -4.90 23.39
CA SER A 273 -21.93 -3.64 24.14
C SER A 273 -20.68 -2.75 24.06
N THR A 274 -19.49 -3.34 24.23
CA THR A 274 -18.22 -2.63 24.13
C THR A 274 -17.96 -2.10 22.72
N ALA A 275 -18.16 -2.94 21.69
CA ALA A 275 -17.97 -2.55 20.30
C ALA A 275 -18.97 -1.47 19.86
N ASP A 276 -20.22 -1.54 20.34
CA ASP A 276 -21.23 -0.51 20.10
C ASP A 276 -20.84 0.83 20.70
N ALA A 277 -20.36 0.82 21.95
CA ALA A 277 -19.91 2.02 22.65
C ALA A 277 -18.71 2.67 21.94
N MET A 278 -17.74 1.85 21.51
CA MET A 278 -16.60 2.33 20.73
C MET A 278 -17.03 2.90 19.37
N LEU A 279 -17.88 2.20 18.63
CA LEU A 279 -18.38 2.68 17.34
C LEU A 279 -19.11 4.01 17.48
N SER A 280 -19.96 4.15 18.50
CA SER A 280 -20.66 5.41 18.79
C SER A 280 -19.66 6.54 19.09
N PHE A 281 -18.63 6.27 19.88
CA PHE A 281 -17.58 7.24 20.19
C PHE A 281 -16.82 7.71 18.94
N PHE A 282 -16.38 6.80 18.07
CA PHE A 282 -15.65 7.19 16.87
C PHE A 282 -16.53 7.93 15.86
N LYS A 283 -17.78 7.50 15.72
CA LYS A 283 -18.76 8.18 14.87
C LYS A 283 -19.02 9.62 15.34
N SER A 284 -19.11 9.88 16.64
CA SER A 284 -19.29 11.25 17.16
C SER A 284 -18.09 12.16 16.90
N HIS A 285 -16.92 11.59 16.66
CA HIS A 285 -15.69 12.32 16.31
C HIS A 285 -15.40 12.33 14.79
N GLY A 286 -16.31 11.81 13.97
CA GLY A 286 -16.14 11.78 12.51
C GLY A 286 -15.02 10.86 12.04
N ILE A 287 -14.67 9.85 12.85
CA ILE A 287 -13.64 8.84 12.58
C ILE A 287 -14.31 7.59 12.03
N ALA A 288 -13.91 7.17 10.84
CA ALA A 288 -14.43 5.97 10.21
C ALA A 288 -13.90 4.71 10.91
N VAL A 289 -14.70 3.64 10.95
CA VAL A 289 -14.30 2.37 11.58
C VAL A 289 -14.24 1.28 10.52
N ARG A 290 -13.09 0.60 10.43
CA ARG A 290 -12.95 -0.66 9.70
C ARG A 290 -13.36 -1.83 10.60
N GLY A 291 -14.23 -2.70 10.11
CA GLY A 291 -14.70 -3.88 10.82
C GLY A 291 -13.68 -5.00 10.75
N HIS A 292 -12.98 -5.26 11.84
CA HIS A 292 -12.00 -6.32 11.96
C HIS A 292 -12.36 -7.23 13.15
N ASN A 293 -12.78 -8.48 12.94
CA ASN A 293 -13.10 -9.13 11.67
C ASN A 293 -14.38 -9.99 11.84
N VAL A 294 -14.97 -10.42 10.71
CA VAL A 294 -16.14 -11.31 10.76
C VAL A 294 -15.70 -12.71 11.19
N LEU A 295 -14.72 -13.27 10.48
CA LEU A 295 -14.03 -14.52 10.79
C LEU A 295 -12.50 -14.32 10.73
N TRP A 296 -11.77 -15.06 11.55
CA TRP A 296 -10.31 -15.19 11.50
C TRP A 296 -9.98 -16.65 11.26
N ASP A 297 -9.14 -17.00 10.29
CA ASP A 297 -8.92 -18.39 9.90
C ASP A 297 -7.85 -19.11 10.74
N ASP A 298 -7.11 -18.40 11.60
CA ASP A 298 -6.19 -19.03 12.55
C ASP A 298 -6.98 -19.80 13.65
N PRO A 299 -6.77 -21.12 13.80
CA PRO A 299 -7.44 -21.93 14.82
C PRO A 299 -7.19 -21.46 16.26
N LYS A 300 -6.07 -20.79 16.52
CA LYS A 300 -5.69 -20.26 17.84
C LYS A 300 -6.70 -19.22 18.34
N TYR A 301 -7.28 -18.43 17.44
CA TYR A 301 -8.19 -17.34 17.79
C TYR A 301 -9.67 -17.71 17.65
N GLN A 302 -10.01 -19.00 17.54
CA GLN A 302 -11.40 -19.41 17.57
C GLN A 302 -11.95 -19.44 19.01
N PRO A 303 -13.23 -19.09 19.23
CA PRO A 303 -13.91 -19.45 20.47
C PRO A 303 -13.77 -20.96 20.71
N GLY A 304 -13.52 -21.37 21.96
CA GLY A 304 -13.26 -22.78 22.28
C GLY A 304 -14.37 -23.74 21.80
N TRP A 305 -15.63 -23.30 21.84
CA TRP A 305 -16.76 -24.07 21.36
C TRP A 305 -16.77 -24.23 19.82
N VAL A 306 -16.24 -23.27 19.05
CA VAL A 306 -16.14 -23.35 17.58
C VAL A 306 -15.11 -24.41 17.17
N ASN A 307 -14.02 -24.55 17.93
CA ASN A 307 -12.99 -25.55 17.65
C ASN A 307 -13.52 -27.00 17.65
N SER A 308 -14.58 -27.28 18.40
CA SER A 308 -15.23 -28.59 18.45
C SER A 308 -16.18 -28.89 17.29
N LEU A 309 -16.54 -27.88 16.47
CA LEU A 309 -17.51 -28.04 15.39
C LEU A 309 -16.85 -28.43 14.06
N SER A 310 -17.62 -29.09 13.20
CA SER A 310 -17.27 -29.43 11.82
C SER A 310 -18.53 -29.51 10.95
N GLY A 311 -18.35 -29.59 9.62
CA GLY A 311 -19.44 -29.81 8.67
C GLY A 311 -20.60 -28.81 8.81
N ASN A 312 -21.83 -29.35 8.86
CA ASN A 312 -23.04 -28.53 8.90
C ASN A 312 -23.18 -27.72 10.21
N ASP A 313 -22.67 -28.22 11.33
CA ASP A 313 -22.75 -27.50 12.61
C ASP A 313 -21.85 -26.26 12.61
N LEU A 314 -20.65 -26.38 12.05
CA LEU A 314 -19.76 -25.25 11.85
C LEU A 314 -20.32 -24.27 10.82
N TYR A 315 -20.83 -24.76 9.69
CA TYR A 315 -21.50 -23.93 8.69
C TYR A 315 -22.64 -23.10 9.29
N ASN A 316 -23.50 -23.71 10.13
CA ASN A 316 -24.59 -22.99 10.79
C ASN A 316 -24.09 -21.99 11.84
N ALA A 317 -23.00 -22.30 12.55
CA ALA A 317 -22.37 -21.34 13.46
C ALA A 317 -21.80 -20.13 12.69
N VAL A 318 -21.07 -20.37 11.60
CA VAL A 318 -20.55 -19.32 10.71
C VAL A 318 -21.68 -18.47 10.15
N LYS A 319 -22.75 -19.09 9.64
CA LYS A 319 -23.92 -18.37 9.10
C LYS A 319 -24.56 -17.45 10.15
N ARG A 320 -24.74 -17.94 11.39
CA ARG A 320 -25.26 -17.11 12.49
C ARG A 320 -24.32 -15.97 12.84
N ARG A 321 -23.02 -16.26 12.94
CA ARG A 321 -21.97 -15.27 13.19
C ARG A 321 -21.98 -14.15 12.15
N VAL A 322 -21.94 -14.51 10.86
CA VAL A 322 -21.98 -13.55 9.74
C VAL A 322 -23.24 -12.72 9.82
N TYR A 323 -24.41 -13.34 9.99
CA TYR A 323 -25.67 -12.60 10.08
C TYR A 323 -25.67 -11.65 11.27
N SER A 324 -25.29 -12.09 12.47
CA SER A 324 -25.31 -11.25 13.66
C SER A 324 -24.40 -10.03 13.52
N VAL A 325 -23.10 -10.24 13.28
CA VAL A 325 -22.13 -9.13 13.30
C VAL A 325 -22.30 -8.20 12.10
N VAL A 326 -22.53 -8.73 10.89
CA VAL A 326 -22.64 -7.90 9.68
C VAL A 326 -23.96 -7.13 9.66
N SER A 327 -25.07 -7.74 10.10
CA SER A 327 -26.36 -7.01 10.14
C SER A 327 -26.35 -5.89 11.18
N ARG A 328 -25.68 -6.12 12.32
CA ARG A 328 -25.55 -5.15 13.40
C ARG A 328 -24.86 -3.86 12.95
N TYR A 329 -23.76 -3.97 12.19
CA TYR A 329 -22.98 -2.81 11.75
C TYR A 329 -23.19 -2.44 10.28
N LYS A 330 -24.27 -2.96 9.65
CA LYS A 330 -24.60 -2.74 8.25
C LYS A 330 -24.59 -1.25 7.89
N GLY A 331 -23.78 -0.88 6.90
CA GLY A 331 -23.67 0.48 6.39
C GLY A 331 -23.09 1.50 7.38
N GLN A 332 -22.46 1.05 8.47
CA GLN A 332 -21.82 1.93 9.48
C GLN A 332 -20.30 1.90 9.42
N LEU A 333 -19.72 0.95 8.68
CA LEU A 333 -18.28 0.71 8.64
C LEU A 333 -17.71 1.15 7.28
N LEU A 334 -16.42 1.50 7.31
CA LEU A 334 -15.61 1.77 6.13
C LEU A 334 -15.46 0.53 5.24
N GLY A 335 -15.40 -0.65 5.86
CA GLY A 335 -15.12 -1.92 5.21
C GLY A 335 -15.13 -3.06 6.22
N TRP A 336 -15.30 -4.28 5.72
CA TRP A 336 -15.28 -5.51 6.52
C TRP A 336 -14.12 -6.41 6.14
N ASP A 337 -13.35 -6.84 7.13
CA ASP A 337 -12.52 -8.03 7.01
C ASP A 337 -13.41 -9.25 7.14
N VAL A 338 -13.68 -9.87 6.01
CA VAL A 338 -14.65 -10.98 5.98
C VAL A 338 -14.00 -12.25 6.49
N VAL A 339 -12.80 -12.57 5.99
CA VAL A 339 -11.99 -13.69 6.48
C VAL A 339 -10.54 -13.22 6.57
N ASN A 340 -10.01 -13.15 7.79
CA ASN A 340 -8.63 -12.80 8.08
C ASN A 340 -7.70 -14.01 7.89
N GLU A 341 -6.59 -13.85 7.19
CA GLU A 341 -5.47 -14.81 7.12
C GLU A 341 -5.80 -16.20 6.50
N ASN A 342 -6.69 -16.24 5.51
CA ASN A 342 -7.10 -17.47 4.83
C ASN A 342 -6.20 -17.92 3.65
N LEU A 343 -5.00 -17.34 3.51
CA LEU A 343 -3.90 -17.93 2.73
C LEU A 343 -2.97 -18.76 3.60
N HIS A 344 -2.67 -18.29 4.81
CA HIS A 344 -1.80 -18.98 5.76
C HIS A 344 -2.52 -20.09 6.52
N PHE A 345 -3.79 -19.86 6.81
CA PHE A 345 -4.65 -20.81 7.46
C PHE A 345 -5.79 -21.24 6.54
N SER A 346 -6.45 -22.32 6.92
CA SER A 346 -7.57 -22.91 6.18
C SER A 346 -8.56 -23.57 7.15
N PHE A 347 -8.71 -23.05 8.37
CA PHE A 347 -9.54 -23.65 9.41
C PHE A 347 -10.98 -23.88 8.93
N PHE A 348 -11.59 -22.88 8.29
CA PHE A 348 -12.95 -23.01 7.78
C PHE A 348 -13.03 -23.93 6.56
N GLU A 349 -12.10 -23.77 5.61
CA GLU A 349 -12.09 -24.56 4.37
C GLU A 349 -11.80 -26.05 4.63
N SER A 350 -10.91 -26.35 5.57
CA SER A 350 -10.56 -27.73 5.97
C SER A 350 -11.71 -28.44 6.71
N LYS A 351 -12.56 -27.70 7.43
CA LYS A 351 -13.61 -28.31 8.28
C LYS A 351 -14.99 -28.41 7.64
N PHE A 352 -15.33 -27.54 6.71
CA PHE A 352 -16.63 -27.61 6.03
C PHE A 352 -16.60 -27.36 4.53
N GLY A 353 -15.40 -27.34 3.93
CA GLY A 353 -15.20 -27.52 2.50
C GLY A 353 -14.52 -26.33 1.82
N PRO A 354 -13.94 -26.54 0.63
CA PRO A 354 -13.05 -25.57 -0.04
C PRO A 354 -13.75 -24.26 -0.43
N LYS A 355 -15.09 -24.23 -0.45
CA LYS A 355 -15.86 -23.00 -0.73
C LYS A 355 -16.24 -22.23 0.54
N ALA A 356 -15.66 -22.53 1.70
CA ALA A 356 -16.01 -21.86 2.95
C ALA A 356 -15.82 -20.34 2.85
N SER A 357 -14.65 -19.87 2.39
CA SER A 357 -14.40 -18.45 2.16
C SER A 357 -15.41 -17.86 1.16
N TYR A 358 -15.57 -18.49 -0.02
CA TYR A 358 -16.55 -18.09 -1.04
C TYR A 358 -17.95 -17.86 -0.44
N ASN A 359 -18.41 -18.80 0.39
CA ASN A 359 -19.71 -18.76 1.02
C ASN A 359 -19.80 -17.63 2.05
N THR A 360 -18.76 -17.40 2.85
CA THR A 360 -18.71 -16.31 3.83
C THR A 360 -18.81 -14.94 3.16
N TYR A 361 -18.05 -14.69 2.08
CA TYR A 361 -18.16 -13.44 1.31
C TYR A 361 -19.54 -13.28 0.67
N THR A 362 -20.12 -14.37 0.15
CA THR A 362 -21.49 -14.37 -0.38
C THR A 362 -22.52 -13.98 0.69
N MET A 363 -22.42 -14.57 1.89
CA MET A 363 -23.33 -14.29 3.00
C MET A 363 -23.17 -12.86 3.53
N ALA A 364 -21.93 -12.40 3.72
CA ALA A 364 -21.65 -11.04 4.16
C ALA A 364 -22.23 -10.03 3.17
N HIS A 365 -22.02 -10.25 1.86
CA HIS A 365 -22.53 -9.36 0.81
C HIS A 365 -24.06 -9.31 0.75
N ALA A 366 -24.73 -10.44 0.96
CA ALA A 366 -26.19 -10.46 1.01
C ALA A 366 -26.73 -9.61 2.18
N VAL A 367 -26.02 -9.57 3.31
CA VAL A 367 -26.42 -8.78 4.49
C VAL A 367 -26.08 -7.30 4.31
N ASP A 368 -24.87 -6.98 3.87
CA ASP A 368 -24.40 -5.61 3.66
C ASP A 368 -23.78 -5.42 2.25
N PRO A 369 -24.61 -5.18 1.21
CA PRO A 369 -24.15 -5.22 -0.17
C PRO A 369 -23.30 -4.02 -0.60
N ARG A 370 -23.24 -2.95 0.21
CA ARG A 370 -22.55 -1.70 -0.16
C ARG A 370 -21.17 -1.55 0.49
N THR A 371 -20.93 -2.20 1.63
CA THR A 371 -19.69 -2.05 2.38
C THR A 371 -18.57 -2.86 1.72
N PRO A 372 -17.39 -2.25 1.46
CA PRO A 372 -16.26 -2.97 0.90
C PRO A 372 -15.86 -4.22 1.70
N MET A 373 -15.50 -5.28 1.01
CA MET A 373 -15.16 -6.59 1.59
C MET A 373 -13.69 -6.90 1.36
N PHE A 374 -12.93 -6.74 2.44
CA PHE A 374 -11.50 -6.94 2.47
C PHE A 374 -11.16 -8.41 2.67
N MET A 375 -10.21 -8.87 1.85
CA MET A 375 -9.34 -9.99 2.20
C MET A 375 -8.11 -9.39 2.89
N ASN A 376 -7.77 -9.86 4.10
CA ASN A 376 -6.70 -9.27 4.91
C ASN A 376 -5.63 -10.32 5.18
N GLU A 377 -4.38 -10.02 4.81
CA GLU A 377 -3.25 -10.94 4.91
C GLU A 377 -1.95 -10.23 5.30
N TYR A 378 -1.12 -10.92 6.08
CA TYR A 378 0.26 -10.54 6.36
C TYR A 378 1.28 -11.14 5.37
N ASN A 379 2.53 -10.71 5.47
CA ASN A 379 3.68 -11.17 4.67
C ASN A 379 3.56 -10.95 3.15
N THR A 380 2.63 -10.12 2.72
CA THR A 380 2.39 -9.77 1.31
C THR A 380 3.39 -8.74 0.78
N LEU A 381 3.72 -7.73 1.60
CA LEU A 381 4.62 -6.60 1.31
C LEU A 381 5.94 -6.70 2.08
N GLU A 382 5.98 -7.54 3.11
CA GLU A 382 7.00 -7.54 4.15
C GLU A 382 8.04 -8.62 3.91
N GLN A 383 7.60 -9.80 3.44
CA GLN A 383 8.43 -11.00 3.34
C GLN A 383 8.41 -11.56 1.91
N PRO A 384 9.30 -11.12 1.01
CA PRO A 384 9.36 -11.60 -0.38
C PRO A 384 9.64 -13.10 -0.52
N LYS A 385 10.13 -13.74 0.56
CA LYS A 385 10.38 -15.18 0.64
C LYS A 385 9.13 -15.99 1.04
N ASP A 386 8.12 -15.36 1.63
CA ASP A 386 6.88 -16.05 1.98
C ASP A 386 6.03 -16.27 0.72
N LEU A 387 6.07 -17.51 0.21
CA LEU A 387 5.31 -17.89 -0.97
C LEU A 387 3.86 -18.27 -0.67
N THR A 388 3.42 -18.20 0.59
CA THR A 388 2.06 -18.53 1.02
C THR A 388 1.11 -17.39 0.67
N SER A 389 1.50 -16.16 1.03
CA SER A 389 0.74 -14.94 0.81
C SER A 389 1.41 -13.96 -0.17
N SER A 390 2.34 -14.45 -1.01
CA SER A 390 2.93 -13.62 -2.05
C SER A 390 1.86 -12.92 -2.90
N PRO A 391 2.15 -11.75 -3.51
CA PRO A 391 1.15 -11.02 -4.29
C PRO A 391 0.42 -11.89 -5.31
N ALA A 392 1.13 -12.83 -5.96
CA ALA A 392 0.51 -13.76 -6.91
C ALA A 392 -0.46 -14.75 -6.27
N ARG A 393 -0.17 -15.28 -5.07
CA ARG A 393 -1.10 -16.18 -4.33
C ARG A 393 -2.33 -15.43 -3.85
N TYR A 394 -2.12 -14.25 -3.30
CA TYR A 394 -3.20 -13.36 -2.89
C TYR A 394 -4.13 -13.07 -4.08
N LEU A 395 -3.57 -12.67 -5.23
CA LEU A 395 -4.35 -12.42 -6.45
C LEU A 395 -5.09 -13.66 -6.94
N GLY A 396 -4.52 -14.85 -6.78
CA GLY A 396 -5.19 -16.12 -7.07
C GLY A 396 -6.46 -16.30 -6.25
N LYS A 397 -6.40 -16.09 -4.93
CA LYS A 397 -7.56 -16.16 -4.04
C LYS A 397 -8.57 -15.04 -4.34
N LEU A 398 -8.08 -13.84 -4.63
CA LEU A 398 -8.92 -12.71 -4.98
C LEU A 398 -9.72 -12.96 -6.28
N ARG A 399 -9.12 -13.60 -7.29
CA ARG A 399 -9.83 -14.05 -8.51
C ARG A 399 -10.91 -15.08 -8.21
N GLU A 400 -10.66 -15.99 -7.26
CA GLU A 400 -11.69 -16.93 -6.77
C GLU A 400 -12.89 -16.15 -6.20
N LEU A 401 -12.65 -15.15 -5.36
CA LEU A 401 -13.69 -14.30 -4.78
C LEU A 401 -14.40 -13.44 -5.84
N GLN A 402 -13.68 -12.90 -6.83
CA GLN A 402 -14.27 -12.17 -7.96
C GLN A 402 -15.14 -13.07 -8.85
N SER A 403 -14.91 -14.38 -8.83
CA SER A 403 -15.72 -15.35 -9.57
C SER A 403 -17.09 -15.61 -8.93
N ILE A 404 -17.34 -15.12 -7.69
CA ILE A 404 -18.62 -15.26 -7.01
C ILE A 404 -19.76 -14.71 -7.88
N ARG A 405 -20.79 -15.53 -8.09
CA ARG A 405 -22.02 -15.16 -8.82
C ARG A 405 -23.13 -14.84 -7.84
N VAL A 406 -23.40 -13.55 -7.66
CA VAL A 406 -24.48 -12.98 -6.85
C VAL A 406 -25.18 -11.88 -7.63
N ALA A 407 -26.33 -11.41 -7.14
CA ALA A 407 -26.95 -10.21 -7.70
C ALA A 407 -26.04 -8.99 -7.43
N GLY A 408 -25.60 -8.31 -8.48
CA GLY A 408 -24.61 -7.24 -8.39
C GLY A 408 -23.17 -7.76 -8.36
N LYS A 409 -22.24 -6.91 -7.91
CA LYS A 409 -20.82 -7.25 -7.74
C LYS A 409 -20.45 -7.07 -6.28
N ILE A 410 -19.75 -8.04 -5.71
CA ILE A 410 -19.16 -7.88 -4.37
C ILE A 410 -18.11 -6.77 -4.46
N PRO A 411 -18.20 -5.69 -3.66
CA PRO A 411 -17.21 -4.63 -3.63
C PRO A 411 -15.96 -5.10 -2.90
N LEU A 412 -15.14 -5.93 -3.56
CA LEU A 412 -13.91 -6.46 -2.98
C LEU A 412 -12.87 -5.36 -2.76
N ALA A 413 -12.06 -5.51 -1.73
CA ALA A 413 -10.93 -4.65 -1.41
C ALA A 413 -9.75 -5.49 -0.89
N ILE A 414 -8.56 -4.90 -0.96
CA ILE A 414 -7.29 -5.54 -0.62
C ILE A 414 -6.80 -4.98 0.71
N GLY A 415 -6.64 -5.84 1.71
CA GLY A 415 -6.06 -5.52 3.02
C GLY A 415 -4.70 -6.19 3.17
N LEU A 416 -3.67 -5.39 3.47
CA LEU A 416 -2.28 -5.80 3.59
C LEU A 416 -1.81 -5.42 4.99
N GLU A 417 -1.62 -6.40 5.88
CA GLU A 417 -1.41 -6.15 7.31
C GLU A 417 -0.21 -5.24 7.57
N SER A 418 0.88 -5.37 6.80
CA SER A 418 2.03 -4.46 6.88
C SER A 418 2.79 -4.58 8.21
N HIS A 419 2.98 -5.82 8.65
CA HIS A 419 3.69 -6.21 9.85
C HIS A 419 5.20 -6.32 9.60
N PHE A 420 5.91 -5.18 9.50
CA PHE A 420 7.32 -5.14 9.09
C PHE A 420 8.31 -5.45 10.21
N SER A 421 9.52 -5.86 9.83
CA SER A 421 10.71 -5.86 10.69
C SER A 421 11.77 -4.92 10.10
N THR A 422 12.63 -5.41 9.22
CA THR A 422 13.46 -4.56 8.35
C THR A 422 12.75 -4.40 7.00
N PRO A 423 12.30 -3.18 6.64
CA PRO A 423 11.52 -3.00 5.42
C PRO A 423 12.39 -3.12 4.16
N ASN A 424 11.94 -3.90 3.18
CA ASN A 424 12.44 -3.87 1.81
C ASN A 424 11.53 -2.95 0.98
N ILE A 425 11.83 -1.65 0.98
CA ILE A 425 11.00 -0.60 0.36
C ILE A 425 10.81 -0.81 -1.16
N PRO A 426 11.84 -1.19 -1.95
CA PRO A 426 11.63 -1.51 -3.36
C PRO A 426 10.66 -2.68 -3.60
N TYR A 427 10.75 -3.73 -2.78
CA TYR A 427 9.78 -4.84 -2.85
C TYR A 427 8.36 -4.37 -2.49
N MET A 428 8.22 -3.60 -1.40
CA MET A 428 6.94 -3.04 -0.97
C MET A 428 6.27 -2.26 -2.10
N ARG A 429 6.99 -1.35 -2.78
CA ARG A 429 6.45 -0.58 -3.92
C ARG A 429 6.01 -1.50 -5.06
N SER A 430 6.87 -2.44 -5.47
CA SER A 430 6.57 -3.35 -6.58
C SER A 430 5.40 -4.31 -6.30
N ALA A 431 5.25 -4.75 -5.05
CA ALA A 431 4.10 -5.54 -4.63
C ALA A 431 2.81 -4.70 -4.65
N LEU A 432 2.86 -3.44 -4.20
CA LEU A 432 1.75 -2.50 -4.31
C LEU A 432 1.36 -2.17 -5.75
N ASP A 433 2.32 -2.07 -6.68
CA ASP A 433 2.04 -1.94 -8.12
C ASP A 433 1.26 -3.15 -8.64
N THR A 434 1.70 -4.35 -8.26
CA THR A 434 1.08 -5.62 -8.65
C THR A 434 -0.36 -5.70 -8.16
N PHE A 435 -0.63 -5.32 -6.91
CA PHE A 435 -1.99 -5.20 -6.40
C PHE A 435 -2.76 -4.07 -7.09
N GLY A 436 -2.10 -2.95 -7.40
CA GLY A 436 -2.67 -1.77 -8.05
C GLY A 436 -3.25 -2.05 -9.43
N ALA A 437 -2.70 -3.03 -10.14
CA ALA A 437 -3.19 -3.49 -11.43
C ALA A 437 -4.59 -4.14 -11.38
N THR A 438 -5.08 -4.53 -10.19
CA THR A 438 -6.46 -5.03 -10.02
C THR A 438 -7.53 -3.94 -10.15
N GLY A 439 -7.15 -2.68 -9.91
CA GLY A 439 -8.10 -1.57 -9.76
C GLY A 439 -8.99 -1.64 -8.52
N LEU A 440 -8.76 -2.59 -7.60
CA LEU A 440 -9.46 -2.66 -6.33
C LEU A 440 -8.86 -1.69 -5.32
N PRO A 441 -9.62 -1.22 -4.32
CA PRO A 441 -9.08 -0.42 -3.24
C PRO A 441 -8.03 -1.19 -2.43
N ILE A 442 -6.89 -0.55 -2.13
CA ILE A 442 -5.80 -1.16 -1.35
C ILE A 442 -5.62 -0.41 -0.04
N TRP A 443 -5.52 -1.14 1.06
CA TRP A 443 -5.25 -0.59 2.38
C TRP A 443 -4.08 -1.29 3.03
N LEU A 444 -3.24 -0.51 3.71
CA LEU A 444 -2.30 -1.03 4.69
C LEU A 444 -3.02 -1.03 6.05
N THR A 445 -3.20 -2.19 6.66
CA THR A 445 -4.29 -2.37 7.63
C THR A 445 -3.82 -2.50 9.07
N GLU A 446 -2.57 -2.89 9.29
CA GLU A 446 -2.01 -3.21 10.61
C GLU A 446 -0.53 -2.78 10.72
N ILE A 447 -0.19 -1.59 10.19
CA ILE A 447 1.22 -1.15 10.07
C ILE A 447 1.91 -1.09 11.44
N ASP A 448 2.97 -1.88 11.60
CA ASP A 448 3.92 -1.79 12.71
C ASP A 448 5.32 -2.24 12.29
N VAL A 449 6.28 -2.04 13.19
CA VAL A 449 7.68 -2.42 12.97
C VAL A 449 8.26 -3.11 14.20
N ASP A 450 8.58 -4.40 14.05
CA ASP A 450 9.39 -5.15 15.00
C ASP A 450 10.89 -5.02 14.68
N ALA A 451 11.51 -3.99 15.24
CA ALA A 451 12.93 -3.72 15.09
C ALA A 451 13.53 -3.15 16.39
N PRO A 452 14.87 -3.15 16.58
CA PRO A 452 15.49 -2.52 17.73
C PRO A 452 15.13 -1.03 17.89
N PRO A 453 15.04 -0.50 19.13
CA PRO A 453 14.58 0.88 19.37
C PRO A 453 15.34 1.98 18.61
N ASN A 454 16.63 1.77 18.32
CA ASN A 454 17.47 2.74 17.62
C ASN A 454 17.18 2.85 16.11
N VAL A 455 16.52 1.87 15.50
CA VAL A 455 16.16 1.89 14.06
C VAL A 455 14.66 1.90 13.81
N ARG A 456 13.86 1.48 14.80
CA ARG A 456 12.41 1.28 14.67
C ARG A 456 11.66 2.50 14.14
N ALA A 457 11.93 3.69 14.69
CA ALA A 457 11.27 4.92 14.24
C ALA A 457 11.58 5.25 12.78
N ASN A 458 12.83 5.04 12.35
CA ASN A 458 13.26 5.27 10.97
C ASN A 458 12.62 4.26 10.00
N TYR A 459 12.58 2.98 10.35
CA TYR A 459 11.89 1.96 9.54
C TYR A 459 10.38 2.22 9.46
N PHE A 460 9.76 2.62 10.56
CA PHE A 460 8.35 2.98 10.59
C PHE A 460 8.05 4.16 9.69
N GLU A 461 8.89 5.19 9.71
CA GLU A 461 8.78 6.33 8.80
C GLU A 461 8.88 5.90 7.33
N GLN A 462 9.82 5.04 6.98
CA GLN A 462 9.99 4.55 5.60
C GLN A 462 8.72 3.85 5.10
N VAL A 463 8.14 2.96 5.90
CA VAL A 463 6.90 2.24 5.56
C VAL A 463 5.73 3.22 5.38
N LEU A 464 5.56 4.16 6.30
CA LEU A 464 4.48 5.16 6.23
C LEU A 464 4.61 6.07 5.01
N ARG A 465 5.84 6.53 4.69
CA ARG A 465 6.09 7.34 3.49
C ARG A 465 5.80 6.56 2.21
N GLU A 466 6.28 5.32 2.11
CA GLU A 466 6.04 4.49 0.94
C GLU A 466 4.54 4.21 0.75
N GLY A 467 3.83 3.84 1.81
CA GLY A 467 2.38 3.60 1.77
C GLY A 467 1.58 4.84 1.36
N HIS A 468 1.89 6.02 1.93
CA HIS A 468 1.18 7.26 1.57
C HIS A 468 1.48 7.70 0.13
N ALA A 469 2.75 7.59 -0.29
CA ALA A 469 3.19 8.02 -1.61
C ALA A 469 2.68 7.13 -2.73
N HIS A 470 2.44 5.85 -2.48
CA HIS A 470 1.98 4.94 -3.52
C HIS A 470 0.58 5.33 -4.04
N PRO A 471 0.39 5.53 -5.36
CA PRO A 471 -0.82 6.13 -5.92
C PRO A 471 -2.07 5.24 -5.81
N LYS A 472 -1.89 3.95 -5.54
CA LYS A 472 -2.98 2.97 -5.43
C LYS A 472 -3.37 2.63 -4.00
N VAL A 473 -2.65 3.12 -2.98
CA VAL A 473 -3.05 2.92 -1.59
C VAL A 473 -4.14 3.94 -1.23
N ASN A 474 -5.24 3.47 -0.68
CA ASN A 474 -6.42 4.28 -0.36
C ASN A 474 -6.52 4.68 1.10
N GLY A 475 -5.78 4.01 1.99
CA GLY A 475 -5.76 4.35 3.40
C GLY A 475 -4.79 3.47 4.18
N MET A 476 -4.46 3.93 5.37
CA MET A 476 -3.52 3.26 6.26
C MET A 476 -4.02 3.24 7.70
N VAL A 477 -3.92 2.08 8.35
CA VAL A 477 -4.19 1.89 9.78
C VAL A 477 -2.96 1.26 10.41
N MET A 478 -2.46 1.88 11.47
CA MET A 478 -1.29 1.41 12.21
C MET A 478 -1.72 0.45 13.33
N TRP A 479 -0.94 -0.61 13.59
CA TRP A 479 -1.21 -1.58 14.66
C TRP A 479 -0.44 -1.27 15.94
N THR A 480 -0.65 -0.05 16.42
CA THR A 480 0.17 0.57 17.48
C THR A 480 -0.68 1.14 18.61
N GLY A 481 -1.89 0.61 18.75
CA GLY A 481 -2.86 0.99 19.77
C GLY A 481 -2.26 0.89 21.17
N TYR A 482 -2.45 1.94 21.97
CA TYR A 482 -1.97 1.94 23.34
C TYR A 482 -2.79 0.94 24.16
N SER A 483 -2.11 0.05 24.87
CA SER A 483 -2.73 -0.88 25.83
C SER A 483 -1.95 -0.88 27.15
N PRO A 484 -2.60 -0.82 28.32
CA PRO A 484 -1.92 -0.87 29.62
C PRO A 484 -1.12 -2.16 29.84
N SER A 485 -1.49 -3.25 29.17
CA SER A 485 -0.76 -4.52 29.18
C SER A 485 0.47 -4.55 28.25
N GLY A 486 0.72 -3.46 27.53
CA GLY A 486 1.75 -3.36 26.49
C GLY A 486 1.15 -3.38 25.10
N CYS A 487 1.76 -2.60 24.19
CA CYS A 487 1.41 -2.63 22.77
C CYS A 487 2.06 -3.86 22.09
N TYR A 488 1.54 -4.25 20.93
CA TYR A 488 1.96 -5.46 20.22
C TYR A 488 3.47 -5.49 19.91
N ARG A 489 3.94 -4.68 18.95
CA ARG A 489 5.37 -4.54 18.59
C ARG A 489 5.94 -3.18 18.94
N MET A 490 5.08 -2.16 18.94
CA MET A 490 5.45 -0.79 19.26
C MET A 490 4.26 0.02 19.72
N CYS A 491 4.52 1.01 20.56
CA CYS A 491 3.56 2.02 20.97
C CYS A 491 3.86 3.35 20.26
N LEU A 492 2.85 4.20 20.08
CA LEU A 492 3.06 5.60 19.69
C LEU A 492 3.28 6.51 20.90
N THR A 493 2.75 6.12 22.06
CA THR A 493 2.83 6.90 23.29
C THR A 493 3.23 6.06 24.49
N ASP A 494 3.67 6.74 25.55
CA ASP A 494 3.68 6.17 26.90
C ASP A 494 2.25 6.11 27.50
N GLY A 495 2.14 5.67 28.76
CA GLY A 495 0.86 5.62 29.47
C GLY A 495 0.25 6.97 29.86
N ASN A 496 0.99 8.07 29.66
CA ASN A 496 0.50 9.44 29.86
C ASN A 496 0.17 10.13 28.53
N PHE A 497 0.13 9.38 27.42
CA PHE A 497 -0.10 9.90 26.07
C PHE A 497 0.93 10.96 25.64
N LYS A 498 2.16 10.86 26.15
CA LYS A 498 3.32 11.55 25.59
C LYS A 498 3.89 10.71 24.46
N ASN A 499 4.24 11.34 23.36
CA ASN A 499 4.80 10.64 22.21
C ASN A 499 6.11 9.92 22.60
N LEU A 500 6.25 8.71 22.09
CA LEU A 500 7.53 8.03 21.92
C LEU A 500 8.11 8.45 20.55
N PRO A 501 9.38 8.11 20.23
CA PRO A 501 9.98 8.47 18.93
C PRO A 501 9.14 8.06 17.71
N THR A 502 8.39 6.96 17.81
CA THR A 502 7.45 6.49 16.80
C THR A 502 6.18 7.35 16.71
N GLY A 503 5.69 7.89 17.83
CA GLY A 503 4.62 8.89 17.83
C GLY A 503 5.08 10.24 17.26
N ASP A 504 6.34 10.61 17.48
CA ASP A 504 6.92 11.82 16.87
C ASP A 504 7.03 11.70 15.35
N VAL A 505 7.33 10.51 14.83
CA VAL A 505 7.25 10.22 13.38
C VAL A 505 5.82 10.47 12.87
N VAL A 506 4.81 9.96 13.56
CA VAL A 506 3.40 10.16 13.17
C VAL A 506 3.03 11.64 13.15
N ASP A 507 3.36 12.38 14.21
CA ASP A 507 3.06 13.81 14.29
C ASP A 507 3.81 14.63 13.23
N LYS A 508 5.05 14.24 12.91
CA LYS A 508 5.83 14.85 11.83
C LYS A 508 5.15 14.63 10.48
N LEU A 509 4.83 13.38 10.13
CA LEU A 509 4.20 13.04 8.85
C LEU A 509 2.81 13.65 8.72
N LEU A 510 2.01 13.67 9.80
CA LEU A 510 0.74 14.36 9.81
C LEU A 510 0.90 15.83 9.43
N ARG A 511 1.88 16.56 10.00
CA ARG A 511 2.12 17.97 9.62
C ARG A 511 2.52 18.12 8.16
N GLU A 512 3.41 17.26 7.68
CA GLU A 512 3.85 17.23 6.28
C GLU A 512 2.68 17.00 5.31
N TRP A 513 1.72 16.14 5.69
CA TRP A 513 0.55 15.81 4.88
C TRP A 513 -0.64 16.76 5.08
N GLY A 514 -0.43 17.89 5.76
CA GLY A 514 -1.45 18.91 6.01
C GLY A 514 -2.36 18.63 7.21
N GLY A 515 -2.13 17.56 7.96
CA GLY A 515 -2.81 17.27 9.22
C GLY A 515 -2.39 18.21 10.36
N LEU A 516 -2.95 17.97 11.56
CA LEU A 516 -2.67 18.76 12.77
C LEU A 516 -2.85 20.29 12.60
N ARG A 517 -3.84 20.69 11.78
CA ARG A 517 -4.21 22.10 11.54
C ARG A 517 -3.08 22.94 10.92
N SER A 518 -2.28 22.33 10.05
CA SER A 518 -1.31 23.04 9.22
C SER A 518 -1.97 24.23 8.51
N GLN A 519 -1.25 25.36 8.53
CA GLN A 519 -1.71 26.62 7.95
C GLN A 519 -1.00 26.88 6.63
N THR A 520 -1.75 27.33 5.63
CA THR A 520 -1.21 27.97 4.43
C THR A 520 -1.68 29.42 4.40
N THR A 521 -0.75 30.35 4.35
CA THR A 521 -1.07 31.79 4.32
C THR A 521 -0.49 32.42 3.06
N GLY A 522 -1.16 33.45 2.57
CA GLY A 522 -0.65 34.24 1.46
C GLY A 522 -1.43 35.52 1.27
N VAL A 523 -1.18 36.17 0.14
CA VAL A 523 -1.82 37.43 -0.22
C VAL A 523 -2.31 37.32 -1.66
N THR A 524 -3.49 37.84 -1.94
CA THR A 524 -4.02 37.88 -3.30
C THR A 524 -3.22 38.83 -4.19
N ASP A 525 -2.97 38.42 -5.43
CA ASP A 525 -2.29 39.19 -6.45
C ASP A 525 -3.08 40.44 -6.91
N ALA A 526 -2.58 41.13 -7.94
CA ALA A 526 -3.23 42.32 -8.52
C ALA A 526 -4.64 42.05 -9.08
N ASN A 527 -4.97 40.80 -9.39
CA ASN A 527 -6.28 40.35 -9.88
C ASN A 527 -7.17 39.78 -8.76
N GLY A 528 -6.76 39.95 -7.50
CA GLY A 528 -7.48 39.40 -6.35
C GLY A 528 -7.43 37.87 -6.26
N LEU A 529 -6.42 37.23 -6.87
CA LEU A 529 -6.25 35.78 -6.89
C LEU A 529 -5.14 35.32 -5.95
N PHE A 530 -5.40 34.26 -5.21
CA PHE A 530 -4.41 33.49 -4.47
C PHE A 530 -4.45 32.04 -4.96
N GLU A 531 -3.27 31.43 -5.15
CA GLU A 531 -3.14 30.06 -5.66
C GLU A 531 -2.16 29.27 -4.80
N ALA A 532 -2.54 28.05 -4.41
CA ALA A 532 -1.67 27.16 -3.65
C ALA A 532 -2.01 25.67 -3.89
N PRO A 533 -1.00 24.78 -3.92
CA PRO A 533 -1.22 23.34 -3.93
C PRO A 533 -1.49 22.84 -2.50
N LEU A 534 -2.69 22.34 -2.25
CA LEU A 534 -3.13 21.84 -0.95
C LEU A 534 -3.39 20.34 -0.99
N PHE A 535 -3.26 19.66 0.15
CA PHE A 535 -3.68 18.25 0.24
C PHE A 535 -5.19 18.12 0.11
N HIS A 536 -5.70 16.97 -0.30
CA HIS A 536 -7.14 16.73 -0.23
C HIS A 536 -7.61 16.75 1.22
N GLY A 537 -8.79 17.30 1.47
CA GLY A 537 -9.36 17.43 2.81
C GLY A 537 -10.33 18.59 2.99
N ASP A 538 -10.72 18.81 4.25
CA ASP A 538 -11.63 19.89 4.64
C ASP A 538 -10.83 21.07 5.19
N TYR A 539 -11.23 22.28 4.82
CA TYR A 539 -10.51 23.51 5.11
C TYR A 539 -11.40 24.60 5.69
N ASP A 540 -10.86 25.33 6.67
CA ASP A 540 -11.36 26.65 7.06
C ASP A 540 -10.52 27.71 6.34
N LEU A 541 -11.19 28.66 5.68
CA LEU A 541 -10.60 29.80 5.01
C LEU A 541 -10.95 31.08 5.77
N ARG A 542 -9.94 31.90 6.06
CA ARG A 542 -10.09 33.26 6.58
C ARG A 542 -9.48 34.25 5.60
N ILE A 543 -10.24 35.30 5.31
CA ILE A 543 -9.82 36.39 4.44
C ILE A 543 -9.86 37.67 5.25
N SER A 544 -8.80 38.48 5.18
CA SER A 544 -8.78 39.80 5.80
C SER A 544 -8.05 40.80 4.91
N HIS A 545 -8.56 42.03 4.81
CA HIS A 545 -7.87 43.08 4.06
C HIS A 545 -7.30 44.14 5.00
N PRO A 546 -5.98 44.40 4.95
CA PRO A 546 -5.29 45.18 5.98
C PRO A 546 -5.68 46.67 6.01
N LEU A 547 -6.13 47.23 4.88
CA LEU A 547 -6.48 48.65 4.80
C LEU A 547 -7.95 48.93 5.12
N THR A 548 -8.85 48.00 4.81
CA THR A 548 -10.30 48.19 5.01
C THR A 548 -10.79 47.56 6.32
N ASN A 549 -9.96 46.77 7.00
CA ASN A 549 -10.31 45.93 8.15
C ASN A 549 -11.47 44.95 7.89
N SER A 550 -11.83 44.73 6.61
CA SER A 550 -12.84 43.74 6.21
C SER A 550 -12.32 42.34 6.50
N LYS A 551 -13.19 41.47 7.03
CA LYS A 551 -12.88 40.08 7.34
C LYS A 551 -14.02 39.18 6.90
N ALA A 552 -13.69 38.01 6.37
CA ALA A 552 -14.64 36.96 6.03
C ALA A 552 -14.09 35.58 6.42
N SER A 553 -14.98 34.61 6.63
CA SER A 553 -14.61 33.24 6.92
C SER A 553 -15.52 32.28 6.16
N TYR A 554 -14.93 31.23 5.61
CA TYR A 554 -15.56 30.25 4.74
C TYR A 554 -15.01 28.87 5.04
N ASN A 555 -15.72 27.85 4.58
CA ASN A 555 -15.26 26.47 4.61
C ASN A 555 -15.35 25.88 3.20
N PHE A 556 -14.39 25.03 2.83
CA PHE A 556 -14.43 24.31 1.57
C PHE A 556 -13.77 22.94 1.72
N THR A 557 -14.10 22.01 0.83
CA THR A 557 -13.51 20.68 0.77
C THR A 557 -12.81 20.55 -0.57
N LEU A 558 -11.56 20.08 -0.54
CA LEU A 558 -10.79 19.75 -1.74
C LEU A 558 -10.73 18.24 -1.90
N THR A 559 -11.22 17.73 -3.02
CA THR A 559 -11.28 16.29 -3.33
C THR A 559 -10.45 15.97 -4.57
N SER A 560 -10.14 14.69 -4.78
CA SER A 560 -9.45 14.24 -5.99
C SER A 560 -10.26 14.42 -7.28
N ASP A 561 -11.59 14.45 -7.19
CA ASP A 561 -12.46 14.58 -8.35
C ASP A 561 -12.40 16.00 -8.95
N ASP A 562 -12.07 16.99 -8.10
CA ASP A 562 -11.93 18.38 -8.49
C ASP A 562 -10.78 18.61 -9.49
N ASP A 563 -9.73 17.76 -9.47
CA ASP A 563 -8.61 17.82 -10.42
C ASP A 563 -8.85 16.98 -11.69
N SER A 564 -9.58 15.86 -11.59
CA SER A 564 -9.72 14.92 -12.71
C SER A 564 -10.65 15.42 -13.82
N SER A 565 -11.63 16.26 -13.48
CA SER A 565 -12.64 16.76 -14.41
C SER A 565 -12.27 18.11 -15.04
N GLN A 566 -11.34 18.84 -14.45
CA GLN A 566 -10.94 20.17 -14.93
C GLN A 566 -9.43 20.19 -15.17
N LYS A 567 -9.00 20.39 -16.42
CA LYS A 567 -7.64 20.89 -16.72
C LYS A 567 -7.36 22.28 -16.11
N GLN A 568 -8.29 22.80 -15.31
CA GLN A 568 -8.21 24.06 -14.62
C GLN A 568 -8.28 23.81 -13.12
N PRO A 569 -7.44 24.49 -12.32
CA PRO A 569 -7.52 24.42 -10.87
C PRO A 569 -8.92 24.78 -10.35
N SER A 570 -9.30 24.21 -9.21
CA SER A 570 -10.57 24.52 -8.55
C SER A 570 -10.66 26.02 -8.23
N LEU A 571 -11.53 26.74 -8.94
CA LEU A 571 -11.77 28.16 -8.71
C LEU A 571 -12.87 28.35 -7.67
N TYR A 572 -12.46 28.80 -6.49
CA TYR A 572 -13.36 29.25 -5.44
C TYR A 572 -13.47 30.77 -5.48
N VAL A 573 -14.70 31.28 -5.48
CA VAL A 573 -14.98 32.71 -5.50
C VAL A 573 -15.64 33.09 -4.19
N PHE A 574 -14.95 33.93 -3.41
CA PHE A 574 -15.42 34.37 -2.09
C PHE A 574 -15.57 35.88 -2.05
N ARG A 575 -16.63 36.34 -1.38
CA ARG A 575 -16.92 37.76 -1.22
C ARG A 575 -16.41 38.26 0.13
N VAL A 576 -15.89 39.49 0.18
CA VAL A 576 -15.48 40.17 1.42
C VAL A 576 -16.21 41.49 1.55
#